data_AF-A0ABD3KBN4-F1
#
_entry.id   AF-A0ABD3KBN4-F1
#
_cell.length_a   1.000
_cell.length_b   1.000
_cell.length_c   1.000
_cell.angle_alpha   90.00
_cell.angle_beta   90.00
_cell.angle_gamma   90.00
#
_symmetry.space_group_name_H-M   'P 1'
#
loop_
_entity.id
_entity.type
_entity.pdbx_description
1 polymer ?
#
loop_
_entity_poly.entity_id
_entity_poly.type
_entity_poly.pdbx_seq_one_letter_code
_entity_poly.pdbx_strand_id
1 'polypeptide(L)'
;MSHYKFVFAIENTWTETYVTEKLFYALDSGAVPIYFSAPNVMDFVPPRSIIDGNKFSSMEELATFVKSLANDLVAYAEYHSRRRCGILGNYGNSRVASLDSLPCRSWEFISQKGGRNARAL
;
A
#
# COMPACT_ATOMS: atom_id res chain seq x y z
N MET A 1 7.27 10.30 -1.82
CA MET A 1 6.18 9.77 -2.69
C MET A 1 4.84 10.44 -2.45
N SER A 2 4.58 11.02 -1.27
CA SER A 2 3.32 11.68 -0.89
C SER A 2 2.86 12.86 -1.77
N HIS A 3 3.73 13.43 -2.59
CA HIS A 3 3.40 14.51 -3.52
C HIS A 3 2.83 14.04 -4.87
N TYR A 4 2.73 12.72 -5.09
CA TYR A 4 2.27 12.13 -6.35
C TYR A 4 1.04 11.24 -6.13
N LYS A 5 0.10 11.29 -7.08
CA LYS A 5 -1.10 10.44 -7.05
C LYS A 5 -0.77 8.95 -7.25
N PHE A 6 0.24 8.66 -8.08
CA PHE A 6 0.64 7.32 -8.49
C PHE A 6 2.15 7.12 -8.34
N VAL A 7 2.56 5.87 -8.15
CA VAL A 7 3.96 5.45 -8.05
C VAL A 7 4.11 4.12 -8.79
N PHE A 8 5.17 3.96 -9.57
CA PHE A 8 5.57 2.63 -10.07
C PHE A 8 6.22 1.79 -8.98
N ALA A 9 5.64 0.64 -8.68
CA ALA A 9 6.15 -0.37 -7.76
C ALA A 9 6.48 -1.64 -8.57
N ILE A 10 7.61 -1.62 -9.27
CA ILE A 10 8.05 -2.71 -10.15
C ILE A 10 9.06 -3.57 -9.40
N GLU A 11 8.85 -4.88 -9.37
CA GLU A 11 9.86 -5.79 -8.83
C GLU A 11 10.88 -6.22 -9.89
N ASN A 12 12.05 -6.63 -9.41
CA ASN A 12 13.17 -6.99 -10.28
C ASN A 12 12.91 -8.24 -11.12
N THR A 13 12.02 -9.13 -10.66
CA THR A 13 11.68 -10.39 -11.32
C THR A 13 10.18 -10.63 -11.26
N TRP A 14 9.63 -11.30 -12.26
CA TRP A 14 8.26 -11.81 -12.24
C TRP A 14 8.23 -13.15 -11.51
N THR A 15 7.77 -13.18 -10.26
CA THR A 15 7.80 -14.40 -9.45
C THR A 15 6.62 -14.40 -8.49
N GLU A 16 5.94 -15.55 -8.38
CA GLU A 16 4.88 -15.75 -7.40
C GLU A 16 5.39 -15.41 -5.99
N THR A 17 4.53 -14.80 -5.17
CA THR A 17 4.85 -14.37 -3.80
C THR A 17 6.03 -13.38 -3.66
N TYR A 18 6.68 -12.95 -4.74
CA TYR A 18 7.77 -11.97 -4.69
C TYR A 18 7.23 -10.54 -4.60
N VAL A 19 6.78 -10.16 -3.41
CA VAL A 19 6.26 -8.83 -3.09
C VAL A 19 7.16 -8.20 -2.03
N THR A 20 7.75 -7.04 -2.34
CA THR A 20 8.75 -6.39 -1.48
C THR A 20 8.28 -5.05 -0.93
N GLU A 21 9.19 -4.32 -0.27
CA GLU A 21 8.96 -2.99 0.30
C GLU A 21 8.43 -1.97 -0.71
N LYS A 22 8.76 -2.11 -2.00
CA LYS A 22 8.37 -1.16 -3.06
C LYS A 22 6.87 -0.95 -3.10
N LEU A 23 6.11 -2.04 -3.02
CA LEU A 23 4.64 -1.99 -3.02
C LEU A 23 4.11 -1.36 -1.74
N PHE A 24 4.65 -1.77 -0.59
CA PHE A 24 4.17 -1.33 0.71
C PHE A 24 4.49 0.14 0.98
N TYR A 25 5.68 0.62 0.62
CA TYR A 25 6.05 2.03 0.74
C TYR A 25 5.19 2.92 -0.14
N ALA A 26 4.86 2.48 -1.35
CA ALA A 26 3.92 3.21 -2.22
C ALA A 26 2.55 3.36 -1.54
N LEU A 27 2.00 2.26 -1.00
CA LEU A 27 0.75 2.26 -0.25
C LEU A 27 0.79 3.19 0.98
N ASP A 28 1.84 3.11 1.78
CA ASP A 28 1.97 3.90 3.01
C ASP A 28 2.09 5.39 2.71
N SER A 29 2.75 5.74 1.61
CA SER A 29 3.01 7.13 1.25
C SER A 29 1.76 7.95 0.88
N GLY A 30 0.61 7.32 0.64
CA GLY A 30 -0.57 8.03 0.10
C GLY A 30 -0.81 7.85 -1.38
N ALA A 31 0.16 7.30 -2.12
CA ALA A 31 0.00 7.08 -3.55
C ALA A 31 -0.74 5.77 -3.85
N VAL A 32 -1.31 5.69 -5.06
CA VAL A 32 -1.82 4.44 -5.64
C VAL A 32 -0.68 3.75 -6.41
N PRO A 33 -0.24 2.56 -6.01
CA PRO A 33 0.83 1.85 -6.70
C PRO A 33 0.37 1.34 -8.06
N ILE A 34 1.20 1.49 -9.08
CA ILE A 34 1.15 0.77 -10.35
C ILE A 34 2.17 -0.37 -10.24
N TYR A 35 1.68 -1.58 -10.01
CA TYR A 35 2.51 -2.72 -9.64
C TYR A 35 2.75 -3.68 -10.81
N PHE A 36 3.96 -4.25 -10.87
CA PHE A 36 4.35 -5.27 -11.83
C PHE A 36 5.20 -6.34 -11.14
N SER A 37 4.84 -7.62 -11.31
CA SER A 37 5.54 -8.84 -10.87
C SER A 37 4.58 -9.94 -10.39
N ALA A 38 4.36 -10.08 -9.07
CA ALA A 38 3.74 -11.27 -8.50
C ALA A 38 2.30 -11.46 -9.03
N PRO A 39 1.99 -12.57 -9.73
CA PRO A 39 0.66 -12.81 -10.26
C PRO A 39 -0.42 -12.92 -9.16
N ASN A 40 -0.01 -13.29 -7.95
CA ASN A 40 -0.85 -13.38 -6.77
C ASN A 40 -0.74 -12.17 -5.83
N VAL A 41 -0.34 -10.99 -6.33
CA VAL A 41 -0.17 -9.76 -5.51
C VAL A 41 -1.41 -9.40 -4.68
N MET A 42 -2.61 -9.74 -5.18
CA MET A 42 -3.88 -9.46 -4.50
C MET A 42 -4.01 -10.17 -3.14
N ASP A 43 -3.25 -11.24 -2.90
CA ASP A 43 -3.21 -11.92 -1.59
C ASP A 43 -2.52 -11.07 -0.52
N PHE A 44 -1.75 -10.05 -0.90
CA PHE A 44 -0.91 -9.26 -0.01
C PHE A 44 -1.39 -7.82 0.20
N VAL A 45 -2.36 -7.38 -0.60
CA VAL A 45 -2.87 -5.99 -0.57
C VAL A 45 -4.37 -5.95 -0.31
N PRO A 46 -4.90 -4.85 0.25
CA PRO A 46 -6.33 -4.67 0.37
C PRO A 46 -7.00 -4.64 -1.02
N PRO A 47 -8.28 -5.02 -1.11
CA PRO A 47 -8.98 -4.96 -2.37
C PRO A 47 -8.99 -3.54 -2.90
N ARG A 48 -8.84 -3.42 -4.23
CA ARG A 48 -8.90 -2.14 -4.94
C ARG A 48 -7.88 -1.10 -4.44
N SER A 49 -6.73 -1.48 -3.90
CA SER A 49 -5.70 -0.51 -3.44
C SER A 49 -4.53 -0.30 -4.39
N ILE A 50 -4.46 -1.06 -5.49
CA ILE A 50 -3.35 -1.04 -6.45
C ILE A 50 -3.88 -1.11 -7.88
N ILE A 51 -3.09 -0.60 -8.83
CA ILE A 51 -3.27 -0.83 -10.26
C ILE A 51 -2.32 -1.98 -10.62
N ASP A 52 -2.88 -3.14 -10.94
CA ASP A 52 -2.11 -4.30 -11.38
C ASP A 52 -1.76 -4.13 -12.87
N GLY A 53 -0.55 -3.65 -13.14
CA GLY A 53 -0.05 -3.36 -14.49
C GLY A 53 0.04 -4.60 -15.37
N ASN A 54 0.12 -5.78 -14.75
CA ASN A 54 0.19 -7.07 -15.44
C ASN A 54 -1.11 -7.43 -16.18
N LYS A 55 -2.23 -6.79 -15.84
CA LYS A 55 -3.55 -7.07 -16.42
C LYS A 55 -3.86 -6.29 -17.68
N PHE A 56 -3.00 -5.36 -18.07
CA PHE A 56 -3.17 -4.54 -19.26
C PHE A 56 -2.50 -5.21 -20.46
N SER A 57 -3.15 -5.15 -21.61
CA SER A 57 -2.64 -5.75 -22.85
C SER A 57 -1.47 -4.96 -23.46
N SER A 58 -1.38 -3.66 -23.16
CA SER A 58 -0.29 -2.79 -23.61
C SER A 58 -0.01 -1.65 -22.63
N MET A 59 1.16 -1.02 -22.80
CA MET A 59 1.54 0.13 -21.97
C MET A 59 0.72 1.38 -22.29
N GLU A 60 0.24 1.52 -23.53
CA GLU A 60 -0.67 2.57 -23.97
C GLU A 60 -2.05 2.44 -23.30
N GLU A 61 -2.56 1.22 -23.16
CA GLU A 61 -3.80 0.93 -22.46
C GLU A 61 -3.68 1.32 -20.98
N LEU A 62 -2.61 0.88 -20.32
CA LEU A 62 -2.32 1.27 -18.94
C LEU A 62 -2.20 2.79 -18.78
N ALA A 63 -1.48 3.46 -19.67
CA ALA A 63 -1.32 4.91 -19.61
C ALA A 63 -2.66 5.64 -19.79
N THR A 64 -3.54 5.13 -20.66
CA THR A 64 -4.88 5.66 -20.87
C THR A 64 -5.74 5.51 -19.61
N PHE A 65 -5.70 4.33 -18.99
CA PHE A 65 -6.39 4.06 -17.73
C PHE A 65 -5.90 4.94 -16.57
N VAL A 66 -4.58 5.07 -16.41
CA VAL A 66 -4.00 5.92 -15.34
C VAL A 66 -4.40 7.38 -15.54
N LYS A 67 -4.41 7.88 -16.78
CA LYS A 67 -4.86 9.25 -17.10
C LYS A 67 -6.34 9.45 -16.81
N SER A 68 -7.21 8.51 -17.18
CA SER A 68 -8.65 8.62 -16.89
C SER A 68 -8.90 8.61 -15.38
N LEU A 69 -8.26 7.69 -14.65
CA LEU A 69 -8.34 7.60 -13.19
C LEU A 69 -7.78 8.86 -12.50
N ALA A 70 -6.72 9.47 -13.04
CA ALA A 70 -6.16 10.70 -12.49
C ALA A 70 -7.14 11.88 -12.53
N ASN A 71 -8.04 11.88 -13.52
CA ASN A 71 -9.01 12.95 -13.77
C ASN A 71 -10.37 12.69 -13.10
N ASP A 72 -10.64 11.46 -12.66
CA ASP A 72 -11.83 11.11 -11.89
C ASP A 72 -11.51 11.04 -10.38
N LEU A 73 -11.90 12.09 -9.65
CA LEU A 73 -11.67 12.19 -8.22
C LEU A 73 -12.39 11.11 -7.41
N VAL A 74 -13.58 10.68 -7.86
CA VAL A 74 -14.38 9.68 -7.15
C VAL A 74 -13.75 8.31 -7.33
N ALA A 75 -13.47 7.92 -8.59
CA ALA A 75 -12.82 6.66 -8.90
C ALA A 75 -11.42 6.58 -8.24
N TYR A 76 -10.64 7.67 -8.25
CA TYR A 76 -9.37 7.72 -7.55
C TYR A 76 -9.53 7.53 -6.03
N ALA A 77 -10.53 8.15 -5.41
CA ALA A 77 -10.77 8.05 -3.97
C ALA A 77 -11.17 6.63 -3.53
N GLU A 78 -11.73 5.81 -4.42
CA GLU A 78 -12.06 4.40 -4.14
C GLU A 78 -10.79 3.55 -3.88
N TYR A 79 -9.65 3.93 -4.48
CA TYR A 79 -8.37 3.27 -4.22
C TYR A 79 -7.84 3.48 -2.79
N HIS A 80 -8.45 4.41 -2.06
CA HIS A 80 -8.12 4.73 -0.67
C HIS A 80 -9.16 4.20 0.33
N SER A 81 -10.11 3.36 -0.11
CA SER A 81 -11.19 2.81 0.73
C SER A 81 -10.71 2.14 2.02
N ARG A 82 -9.61 1.38 1.96
CA ARG A 82 -8.94 0.75 3.12
C ARG A 82 -8.62 1.72 4.26
N ARG A 83 -8.41 3.01 3.97
CA ARG A 83 -8.11 4.03 4.99
C ARG A 83 -9.33 4.35 5.85
N ARG A 84 -10.54 4.08 5.36
CA ARG A 84 -11.81 4.30 6.07
C ARG A 84 -12.31 3.03 6.76
N CYS A 85 -12.18 1.88 6.07
CA CYS A 85 -12.73 0.60 6.53
C CYS A 85 -11.76 -0.21 7.41
N GLY A 86 -10.55 0.29 7.63
CA GLY A 86 -9.51 -0.39 8.40
C GLY A 86 -8.57 -1.25 7.55
N ILE A 87 -7.44 -1.61 8.16
CA ILE A 87 -6.40 -2.45 7.56
C ILE A 87 -6.70 -3.90 7.94
N LEU A 88 -7.25 -4.69 7.00
CA LEU A 88 -7.65 -6.08 7.23
C LEU A 88 -6.83 -7.07 6.40
N GLY A 89 -6.88 -8.34 6.79
CA GLY A 89 -6.29 -9.46 6.07
C GLY A 89 -4.75 -9.51 6.11
N ASN A 90 -4.17 -10.16 5.12
CA ASN A 90 -2.73 -10.37 5.02
C ASN A 90 -1.94 -9.06 5.00
N TYR A 91 -2.49 -8.01 4.38
CA TYR A 91 -1.86 -6.69 4.43
C TYR A 91 -1.70 -6.21 5.88
N GLY A 92 -2.75 -6.30 6.70
CA GLY A 92 -2.69 -5.95 8.12
C GLY A 92 -1.68 -6.80 8.89
N ASN A 93 -1.68 -8.11 8.68
CA ASN A 93 -0.74 -9.03 9.32
C ASN A 93 0.72 -8.68 8.98
N SER A 94 1.02 -8.42 7.70
CA SER A 94 2.34 -7.99 7.24
C SER A 94 2.75 -6.66 7.87
N ARG A 95 1.80 -5.72 8.04
CA ARG A 95 2.08 -4.45 8.73
C ARG A 95 2.39 -4.65 10.21
N VAL A 96 1.71 -5.54 10.92
CA VAL A 96 1.99 -5.83 12.34
C VAL A 96 3.29 -6.60 12.56
N ALA A 97 3.76 -7.35 11.56
CA ALA A 97 5.06 -8.02 11.62
C ALA A 97 6.24 -7.12 11.15
N SER A 98 5.95 -6.09 10.35
CA SER A 98 6.98 -5.22 9.77
C SER A 98 7.75 -4.40 10.83
N LEU A 99 9.06 -4.24 10.58
CA LEU A 99 9.94 -3.34 11.32
C LEU A 99 9.63 -1.87 11.06
N ASP A 100 9.08 -1.52 9.88
CA ASP A 100 8.79 -0.14 9.50
C ASP A 100 7.64 0.45 10.32
N SER A 101 6.71 -0.40 10.77
CA SER A 101 5.63 0.02 11.66
C SER A 101 5.97 -0.13 13.14
N LEU A 102 7.09 -0.79 13.48
CA LEU A 102 7.50 -1.02 14.87
C LEU A 102 7.62 0.27 15.68
N PRO A 103 8.19 1.39 15.17
CA PRO A 103 8.24 2.64 15.92
C PRO A 103 6.85 3.16 16.28
N CYS A 104 5.90 3.14 15.34
CA CYS A 104 4.53 3.59 15.57
C CYS A 104 3.80 2.71 16.59
N ARG A 105 3.92 1.38 16.48
CA ARG A 105 3.31 0.45 17.45
C ARG A 105 3.91 0.58 18.84
N SER A 106 5.23 0.75 18.91
CA SER A 106 5.95 0.95 20.18
C SER A 106 5.53 2.26 20.83
N TRP A 107 5.41 3.32 20.05
CA TRP A 107 4.92 4.62 20.51
C TRP A 107 3.48 4.52 21.03
N GLU A 108 2.59 3.87 20.29
CA GLU A 108 1.20 3.65 20.70
C GLU A 108 1.12 2.89 22.03
N PHE A 109 1.90 1.81 22.17
CA PHE A 109 1.99 1.04 23.42
C PHE A 109 2.52 1.88 24.59
N ILE A 110 3.59 2.65 24.39
CA ILE A 110 4.16 3.54 25.41
C ILE A 110 3.14 4.64 25.79
N SER A 111 2.44 5.21 24.80
CA SER A 111 1.41 6.22 24.99
C SER A 111 0.26 5.69 25.86
N GLN A 112 -0.22 4.46 25.60
CA GLN A 112 -1.23 3.79 26.41
C GLN A 112 -0.80 3.56 27.87
N LYS A 113 0.51 3.49 28.13
CA LYS A 113 1.07 3.34 29.49
C LYS A 113 1.35 4.67 30.21
N GLY A 114 0.93 5.81 29.66
CA GLY A 114 1.15 7.13 30.25
C GLY A 114 2.36 7.89 29.67
N GLY A 115 2.95 7.37 28.59
CA GLY A 115 4.01 8.05 27.85
C GLY A 115 5.23 8.36 28.72
N ARG A 116 5.71 9.61 28.65
CA ARG A 116 6.82 10.10 29.49
C ARG A 116 6.48 10.19 30.98
N ASN A 117 5.20 10.13 31.33
CA ASN A 117 4.71 10.20 32.70
C ASN A 117 4.35 8.81 33.28
N ALA A 118 4.63 7.74 32.53
CA ALA A 118 4.44 6.38 33.01
C ALA A 118 5.26 6.18 34.30
N ARG A 119 4.63 5.63 35.36
CA ARG A 119 5.39 5.21 36.54
C ARG A 119 6.41 4.16 36.11
N ALA A 120 7.68 4.38 36.46
CA ALA A 120 8.69 3.35 36.33
C ALA A 120 8.21 2.11 37.12
N LEU A 121 8.20 0.97 36.45
CA LEU A 121 7.92 -0.33 37.06
C LEU A 121 9.03 -0.71 38.04
#